data_AF-A0A7W7W763-F1
#
_entry.id   AF-A0A7W7W763-F1
#
_cell.length_a   1.000
_cell.length_b   1.000
_cell.length_c   1.000
_cell.angle_alpha   90.00
_cell.angle_beta   90.00
_cell.angle_gamma   90.00
#
_symmetry.space_group_name_H-M   'P 1'
#
loop_
_entity.id
_entity.type
_entity.pdbx_description
1 polymer ?
#
loop_
_entity_poly.entity_id
_entity_poly.type
_entity_poly.pdbx_seq_one_letter_code
_entity_poly.pdbx_strand_id
1 'polypeptide(L)'
;MPVIDLQRRMRQLGEIRIGQVVPTSNGKTRPDKLATFRFTSPSRPTLERIASTYGGDVREWTPANGGPAEWEVITSSKHVPVIVPPQAVTQWYEFYRGSMCARRCDGQFEQKSDQPCMCDPEQRDCSLTTRLNVMLRDVPPVGLWLLTTHGYYAAVELPPVADLLSRGGGNIGGWLSLEERRIVGEDGTKRFMVPTLDIDASPAQLLSGQGAAAVSGTGATSAAVSTEQPAPAVDSGRQAPAIESAPQQPAGTDWLARLEATQQLQEIFDLHKECREAGEMTPYLDEQMRNRADDLRQASRGNGVSPPSGSRAPDIDGQPEQAPLSADEGDTGDDADALWMQIVAAAGSEWTTSRLEEAFAYHHEGALPATASTQQLREFLAGIKSGRVTPGDRVKSSADATGEQVPF
;
A
#
# COMPACT_ATOMS: atom_id res chain seq x y z
N MET A 1 18.44 -35.46 12.38
CA MET A 1 17.98 -35.15 11.01
C MET A 1 16.71 -34.31 11.08
N PRO A 2 16.56 -33.25 10.27
CA PRO A 2 15.28 -32.56 10.07
C PRO A 2 14.22 -33.50 9.48
N VAL A 3 12.96 -33.30 9.87
CA VAL A 3 11.79 -33.71 9.07
C VAL A 3 11.75 -32.76 7.85
N ILE A 4 11.98 -33.29 6.65
CA ILE A 4 12.21 -32.50 5.42
C ILE A 4 10.93 -31.96 4.79
N ASP A 5 9.80 -32.59 5.05
CA ASP A 5 8.45 -32.24 4.60
C ASP A 5 7.76 -31.21 5.49
N LEU A 6 8.32 -30.93 6.68
CA LEU A 6 7.76 -29.92 7.58
C LEU A 6 8.45 -28.57 7.40
N GLN A 7 7.71 -27.59 6.91
CA GLN A 7 8.17 -26.21 6.87
C GLN A 7 8.41 -25.71 8.31
N ARG A 8 9.68 -25.43 8.61
CA ARG A 8 10.07 -24.86 9.89
C ARG A 8 9.61 -23.41 9.95
N ARG A 9 8.96 -23.04 11.05
CA ARG A 9 8.57 -21.66 11.33
C ARG A 9 8.95 -21.28 12.75
N MET A 10 9.45 -20.06 12.91
CA MET A 10 9.60 -19.48 14.25
C MET A 10 8.21 -19.18 14.82
N ARG A 11 8.09 -19.22 16.15
CA ARG A 11 6.85 -18.87 16.84
C ARG A 11 6.58 -17.37 16.68
N GLN A 12 5.37 -17.01 16.28
CA GLN A 12 4.88 -15.63 16.40
C GLN A 12 4.52 -15.34 17.85
N LEU A 13 5.09 -14.27 18.41
CA LEU A 13 4.86 -13.82 19.78
C LEU A 13 3.70 -12.84 19.90
N GLY A 14 3.44 -12.09 18.83
CA GLY A 14 2.40 -11.07 18.78
C GLY A 14 2.40 -10.30 17.46
N GLU A 15 1.66 -9.21 17.45
CA GLU A 15 1.53 -8.32 16.29
C GLU A 15 1.99 -6.90 16.63
N ILE A 16 2.55 -6.23 15.62
CA ILE A 16 2.89 -4.81 15.65
C ILE A 16 1.83 -4.08 14.85
N ARG A 17 1.19 -3.10 15.49
CA ARG A 17 0.11 -2.28 14.95
C ARG A 17 0.56 -0.82 14.93
N ILE A 18 0.09 -0.09 13.92
CA ILE A 18 0.38 1.34 13.70
C ILE A 18 -0.86 2.24 13.89
N GLY A 19 -1.95 1.65 14.36
CA GLY A 19 -3.23 2.34 14.58
C GLY A 19 -4.05 1.68 15.67
N GLN A 20 -5.10 2.40 16.08
CA GLN A 20 -6.05 1.97 17.09
C GLN A 20 -7.47 2.37 16.68
N VAL A 21 -8.46 1.81 17.36
CA VAL A 21 -9.86 2.20 17.20
C VAL A 21 -10.26 2.93 18.47
N VAL A 22 -10.67 4.19 18.34
CA VAL A 22 -11.05 5.04 19.47
C VAL A 22 -12.55 5.33 19.46
N PRO A 23 -13.20 5.44 20.63
CA PRO A 23 -14.57 5.93 20.69
C PRO A 23 -14.64 7.40 20.28
N THR A 24 -15.72 7.75 19.60
CA THR A 24 -16.11 9.13 19.29
C THR A 24 -17.10 9.63 20.33
N SER A 25 -17.27 10.95 20.44
CA SER A 25 -18.23 11.58 21.34
C SER A 25 -19.67 11.08 21.16
N ASN A 26 -20.00 10.57 19.95
CA ASN A 26 -21.33 10.08 19.60
C ASN A 26 -21.51 8.57 19.87
N GLY A 27 -20.61 7.94 20.65
CA GLY A 27 -20.68 6.52 21.00
C GLY A 27 -20.32 5.55 19.85
N LYS A 28 -20.03 6.05 18.65
CA LYS A 28 -19.46 5.28 17.52
C LYS A 28 -17.94 5.16 17.68
N THR A 29 -17.31 4.21 17.01
CA THR A 29 -15.85 4.09 16.97
C THR A 29 -15.27 4.62 15.67
N ARG A 30 -14.06 5.17 15.70
CA ARG A 30 -13.31 5.57 14.51
C ARG A 30 -11.87 5.04 14.55
N PRO A 31 -11.23 4.79 13.40
CA PRO A 31 -9.80 4.53 13.36
C PRO A 31 -9.02 5.79 13.74
N ASP A 32 -7.95 5.60 14.49
CA ASP A 32 -7.02 6.64 14.92
C ASP A 32 -5.58 6.19 14.66
N LYS A 33 -4.75 7.14 14.22
CA LYS A 33 -3.37 6.89 13.82
C LYS A 33 -2.47 7.05 15.03
N LEU A 34 -1.59 6.08 15.27
CA LEU A 34 -0.62 6.16 16.35
C LEU A 34 0.68 6.78 15.86
N ALA A 35 1.30 7.63 16.68
CA ALA A 35 2.63 8.16 16.41
C ALA A 35 3.77 7.19 16.79
N THR A 36 3.44 6.13 17.52
CA THR A 36 4.35 5.10 18.01
C THR A 36 3.78 3.70 17.76
N PHE A 37 4.58 2.67 18.06
CA PHE A 37 4.14 1.29 17.84
C PHE A 37 3.21 0.80 18.95
N ARG A 38 2.23 0.01 18.55
CA ARG A 38 1.37 -0.74 19.44
C ARG A 38 1.66 -2.22 19.28
N PHE A 39 2.01 -2.89 20.37
CA PHE A 39 2.26 -4.33 20.40
C PHE A 39 1.07 -5.02 21.04
N THR A 40 0.56 -6.07 20.40
CA THR A 40 -0.50 -6.92 20.95
C THR A 40 -0.03 -8.36 21.06
N SER A 41 -0.33 -9.03 22.18
CA SER A 41 0.08 -10.41 22.43
C SER A 41 -0.82 -11.05 23.49
N PRO A 42 -1.06 -12.38 23.43
CA PRO A 42 -1.68 -13.11 24.54
C PRO A 42 -0.80 -13.16 25.79
N SER A 43 0.51 -12.89 25.70
CA SER A 43 1.46 -12.99 26.80
C SER A 43 1.70 -11.63 27.47
N ARG A 44 0.98 -11.37 28.57
CA ARG A 44 1.23 -10.20 29.43
C ARG A 44 2.70 -10.04 29.84
N PRO A 45 3.42 -11.09 30.32
CA PRO A 45 4.82 -10.93 30.72
C PRO A 45 5.75 -10.52 29.57
N THR A 46 5.38 -10.84 28.32
CA THR A 46 6.13 -10.40 27.15
C THR A 46 5.95 -8.91 26.91
N LEU A 47 4.71 -8.40 27.02
CA LEU A 47 4.43 -6.99 26.83
C LEU A 47 4.95 -6.12 27.98
N GLU A 48 4.98 -6.64 29.22
CA GLU A 48 5.61 -5.94 30.35
C GLU A 48 7.11 -5.73 30.12
N ARG A 49 7.80 -6.67 29.47
CA ARG A 49 9.20 -6.49 29.05
C ARG A 49 9.33 -5.44 27.95
N ILE A 50 8.43 -5.44 26.98
CA ILE A 50 8.39 -4.42 25.92
C ILE A 50 8.14 -3.04 26.52
N ALA A 51 7.20 -2.92 27.45
CA ALA A 51 6.91 -1.69 28.19
C ALA A 51 8.13 -1.21 29.00
N SER A 52 8.85 -2.14 29.64
CA SER A 52 10.09 -1.81 30.37
C SER A 52 11.19 -1.30 29.45
N THR A 53 11.38 -1.91 28.27
CA THR A 53 12.45 -1.53 27.33
C THR A 53 12.12 -0.27 26.52
N TYR A 54 10.88 -0.12 26.04
CA TYR A 54 10.49 0.93 25.08
C TYR A 54 9.48 1.95 25.64
N GLY A 55 9.15 1.83 26.93
CA GLY A 55 8.13 2.60 27.63
C GLY A 55 6.70 2.21 27.25
N GLY A 56 5.72 2.82 27.92
CA GLY A 56 4.30 2.57 27.73
C GLY A 56 3.67 1.77 28.87
N ASP A 57 2.34 1.64 28.82
CA ASP A 57 1.56 0.92 29.83
C ASP A 57 0.88 -0.30 29.22
N VAL A 58 0.98 -1.45 29.89
CA VAL A 58 0.33 -2.69 29.47
C VAL A 58 -1.13 -2.68 29.93
N ARG A 59 -2.05 -2.99 29.02
CA ARG A 59 -3.50 -2.96 29.25
C ARG A 59 -4.15 -4.21 28.69
N GLU A 60 -5.27 -4.61 29.26
CA GLU A 60 -6.13 -5.60 28.62
C GLU A 60 -6.77 -5.00 27.37
N TRP A 61 -6.81 -5.79 26.30
CA TRP A 61 -7.39 -5.38 25.05
C TRP A 61 -8.09 -6.53 24.35
N THR A 62 -9.31 -6.28 23.88
CA THR A 62 -10.05 -7.22 23.05
C THR A 62 -10.14 -6.66 21.63
N PRO A 63 -9.79 -7.44 20.60
CA PRO A 63 -9.87 -6.98 19.23
C PRO A 63 -11.32 -6.71 18.81
N ALA A 64 -11.52 -5.64 18.02
CA ALA A 64 -12.84 -5.15 17.63
C ALA A 64 -13.65 -6.17 16.80
N ASN A 65 -12.98 -7.15 16.19
CA ASN A 65 -13.62 -8.24 15.43
C ASN A 65 -14.08 -9.42 16.31
N GLY A 66 -14.03 -9.31 17.65
CA GLY A 66 -14.50 -10.34 18.57
C GLY A 66 -13.54 -11.52 18.77
N GLY A 67 -12.25 -11.33 18.48
CA GLY A 67 -11.20 -12.29 18.83
C GLY A 67 -10.97 -12.45 20.35
N PRO A 68 -10.08 -13.36 20.76
CA PRO A 68 -9.78 -13.60 22.17
C PRO A 68 -9.26 -12.33 22.86
N ALA A 69 -9.56 -12.19 24.15
CA ALA A 69 -8.96 -11.14 24.96
C ALA A 69 -7.43 -11.33 25.00
N GLU A 70 -6.72 -10.26 24.68
CA GLU A 70 -5.27 -10.19 24.65
C GLU A 70 -4.80 -9.03 25.54
N TRP A 71 -3.51 -8.76 25.49
CA TRP A 71 -2.89 -7.61 26.12
C TRP A 71 -2.32 -6.72 25.03
N GLU A 72 -2.24 -5.43 25.34
CA GLU A 72 -1.60 -4.44 24.48
C GLU A 72 -0.63 -3.55 25.25
N VAL A 73 0.36 -3.01 24.54
CA VAL A 73 1.16 -1.87 24.99
C VAL A 73 1.37 -0.93 23.81
N ILE A 74 1.14 0.36 24.04
CA ILE A 74 1.52 1.43 23.10
C ILE A 74 2.83 2.01 23.62
N THR A 75 3.91 1.90 22.85
CA THR A 75 5.25 2.31 23.29
C THR A 75 5.37 3.83 23.30
N SER A 76 6.30 4.36 24.10
CA SER A 76 6.69 5.78 23.99
C SER A 76 7.70 6.03 22.86
N SER A 77 8.38 4.99 22.38
CA SER A 77 9.31 5.10 21.26
C SER A 77 8.64 4.87 19.90
N LYS A 78 9.03 5.68 18.91
CA LYS A 78 8.73 5.49 17.48
C LYS A 78 9.83 4.74 16.72
N HIS A 79 10.92 4.39 17.40
CA HIS A 79 12.05 3.63 16.87
C HIS A 79 12.29 2.40 17.74
N VAL A 80 12.23 1.21 17.14
CA VAL A 80 12.38 -0.05 17.86
C VAL A 80 13.53 -0.84 17.23
N PRO A 81 14.54 -1.25 18.00
CA PRO A 81 15.63 -2.05 17.49
C PRO A 81 15.15 -3.47 17.20
N VAL A 82 15.37 -3.90 15.96
CA VAL A 82 14.88 -5.17 15.42
C VAL A 82 16.02 -5.98 14.83
N ILE A 83 15.77 -7.28 14.74
CA ILE A 83 16.55 -8.21 13.95
C ILE A 83 15.66 -8.68 12.81
N VAL A 84 16.12 -8.49 11.59
CA VAL A 84 15.39 -8.81 10.36
C VAL A 84 15.85 -10.18 9.88
N PRO A 85 14.98 -11.20 9.88
CA PRO A 85 15.31 -12.51 9.33
C PRO A 85 15.37 -12.47 7.79
N PRO A 86 15.98 -13.49 7.14
CA PRO A 86 15.83 -13.65 5.71
C PRO A 86 14.35 -13.84 5.36
N GLN A 87 13.91 -13.30 4.23
CA GLN A 87 12.50 -13.35 3.78
C GLN A 87 11.52 -12.71 4.80
N ALA A 88 11.94 -11.61 5.44
CA ALA A 88 11.12 -10.90 6.42
C ALA A 88 9.81 -10.34 5.86
N VAL A 89 9.78 -9.97 4.58
CA VAL A 89 8.63 -9.32 3.94
C VAL A 89 7.91 -10.27 3.00
N THR A 90 6.58 -10.31 3.08
CA THR A 90 5.71 -10.94 2.10
C THR A 90 4.64 -9.96 1.66
N GLN A 91 4.26 -10.00 0.39
CA GLN A 91 3.27 -9.09 -0.18
C GLN A 91 2.32 -9.84 -1.09
N TRP A 92 1.02 -9.54 -0.95
CA TRP A 92 -0.05 -10.15 -1.73
C TRP A 92 -1.19 -9.16 -1.93
N TYR A 93 -1.90 -9.26 -3.05
CA TYR A 93 -3.25 -8.72 -3.16
C TYR A 93 -4.22 -9.71 -2.52
N GLU A 94 -4.96 -9.27 -1.50
CA GLU A 94 -5.85 -10.14 -0.75
C GLU A 94 -7.26 -9.58 -0.70
N PHE A 95 -8.22 -10.45 -0.98
CA PHE A 95 -9.63 -10.15 -0.79
C PHE A 95 -10.15 -11.00 0.36
N TYR A 96 -10.62 -10.34 1.42
CA TYR A 96 -11.20 -11.01 2.58
C TYR A 96 -12.72 -10.91 2.56
N ARG A 97 -13.39 -12.05 2.80
CA ARG A 97 -14.81 -12.11 3.12
C ARG A 97 -14.95 -12.49 4.58
N GLY A 98 -15.13 -11.48 5.43
CA GLY A 98 -15.05 -11.66 6.88
C GLY A 98 -13.64 -12.11 7.31
N SER A 99 -13.55 -13.22 8.05
CA SER A 99 -12.26 -13.79 8.51
C SER A 99 -11.56 -14.66 7.47
N MET A 100 -12.21 -14.96 6.34
CA MET A 100 -11.68 -15.84 5.32
C MET A 100 -11.01 -15.03 4.20
N CYS A 101 -9.72 -15.29 3.96
CA CYS A 101 -9.05 -14.86 2.74
C CYS A 101 -9.72 -15.59 1.57
N ALA A 102 -10.55 -14.91 0.79
CA ALA A 102 -11.28 -15.51 -0.33
C ALA A 102 -10.40 -15.58 -1.59
N ARG A 103 -9.49 -14.62 -1.77
CA ARG A 103 -8.52 -14.59 -2.89
C ARG A 103 -7.17 -14.10 -2.39
N ARG A 104 -6.10 -14.65 -2.97
CA ARG A 104 -4.73 -14.18 -2.78
C ARG A 104 -3.98 -14.20 -4.11
N CYS A 105 -3.53 -13.04 -4.58
CA CYS A 105 -2.83 -12.92 -5.85
C CYS A 105 -1.46 -12.24 -5.72
N ASP A 106 -0.51 -12.61 -6.58
CA ASP A 106 0.78 -11.92 -6.76
C ASP A 106 0.73 -10.82 -7.85
N GLY A 107 -0.42 -10.62 -8.49
CA GLY A 107 -0.60 -9.72 -9.63
C GLY A 107 -0.57 -10.43 -10.98
N GLN A 108 -0.15 -11.68 -11.05
CA GLN A 108 -0.22 -12.53 -12.25
C GLN A 108 -1.15 -13.73 -12.05
N PHE A 109 -1.05 -14.41 -10.91
CA PHE A 109 -1.81 -15.61 -10.58
C PHE A 109 -2.47 -15.50 -9.19
N GLU A 110 -3.59 -16.19 -9.04
CA GLU A 110 -4.30 -16.40 -7.79
C GLU A 110 -3.87 -17.74 -7.17
N GLN A 111 -3.32 -17.71 -5.95
CA GLN A 111 -2.67 -18.88 -5.34
C GLN A 111 -3.60 -20.04 -4.98
N LYS A 112 -4.89 -19.80 -4.75
CA LYS A 112 -5.80 -20.85 -4.25
C LYS A 112 -6.41 -21.68 -5.38
N SER A 113 -6.63 -21.07 -6.52
CA SER A 113 -7.27 -21.64 -7.71
C SER A 113 -6.31 -21.81 -8.88
N ASP A 114 -5.09 -21.25 -8.78
CA ASP A 114 -4.06 -21.25 -9.82
C ASP A 114 -4.55 -20.64 -11.15
N GLN A 115 -5.47 -19.67 -11.04
CA GLN A 115 -6.04 -18.94 -12.17
C GLN A 115 -5.37 -17.57 -12.34
N PRO A 116 -5.53 -16.90 -13.50
CA PRO A 116 -5.07 -15.53 -13.66
C PRO A 116 -5.58 -14.61 -12.54
N CYS A 117 -4.72 -13.69 -12.09
CA CYS A 117 -5.03 -12.74 -11.03
C CYS A 117 -6.26 -11.89 -11.42
N MET A 118 -7.32 -12.00 -10.62
CA MET A 118 -8.58 -11.24 -10.79
C MET A 118 -8.59 -9.91 -10.02
N CYS A 119 -7.50 -9.56 -9.34
CA CYS A 119 -7.40 -8.31 -8.60
C CYS A 119 -6.91 -7.21 -9.54
N ASP A 120 -7.74 -6.22 -9.80
CA ASP A 120 -7.36 -5.02 -10.53
C ASP A 120 -6.64 -4.03 -9.57
N PRO A 121 -5.42 -3.57 -9.87
CA PRO A 121 -4.72 -2.58 -9.06
C PRO A 121 -5.40 -1.19 -9.07
N GLU A 122 -6.15 -0.86 -10.11
CA GLU A 122 -6.87 0.42 -10.27
C GLU A 122 -8.28 0.36 -9.64
N GLN A 123 -8.96 -0.78 -9.76
CA GLN A 123 -10.24 -1.05 -9.09
C GLN A 123 -10.04 -2.00 -7.90
N ARG A 124 -9.76 -1.41 -6.73
CA ARG A 124 -9.25 -2.12 -5.55
C ARG A 124 -10.31 -2.93 -4.78
N ASP A 125 -10.90 -3.95 -5.42
CA ASP A 125 -11.62 -5.00 -4.70
C ASP A 125 -10.69 -5.75 -3.74
N CYS A 126 -9.42 -5.91 -4.12
CA CYS A 126 -8.39 -6.54 -3.31
C CYS A 126 -7.54 -5.50 -2.57
N SER A 127 -7.28 -5.76 -1.29
CA SER A 127 -6.36 -4.97 -0.49
C SER A 127 -4.91 -5.40 -0.73
N LEU A 128 -4.05 -4.45 -1.07
CA LEU A 128 -2.60 -4.67 -1.08
C LEU A 128 -2.14 -4.92 0.35
N THR A 129 -1.64 -6.11 0.67
CA THR A 129 -1.28 -6.50 2.04
C THR A 129 0.20 -6.81 2.11
N THR A 130 0.92 -6.01 2.89
CA THR A 130 2.35 -6.20 3.16
C THR A 130 2.52 -6.66 4.60
N ARG A 131 3.22 -7.78 4.77
CA ARG A 131 3.52 -8.39 6.07
C ARG A 131 5.02 -8.39 6.30
N LEU A 132 5.45 -7.79 7.39
CA LEU A 132 6.85 -7.73 7.83
C LEU A 132 7.00 -8.53 9.12
N ASN A 133 7.90 -9.52 9.10
CA ASN A 133 8.27 -10.34 10.25
C ASN A 133 9.63 -9.88 10.78
N VAL A 134 9.68 -9.51 12.05
CA VAL A 134 10.92 -9.07 12.74
C VAL A 134 11.03 -9.73 14.10
N MET A 135 12.25 -9.81 14.64
CA MET A 135 12.49 -10.12 16.04
C MET A 135 12.87 -8.84 16.78
N LEU A 136 12.50 -8.72 18.05
CA LEU A 136 12.92 -7.57 18.87
C LEU A 136 14.31 -7.84 19.42
N ARG A 137 15.26 -6.91 19.19
CA ARG A 137 16.68 -7.11 19.57
C ARG A 137 16.86 -7.13 21.09
N ASP A 138 16.18 -6.22 21.79
CA ASP A 138 16.43 -5.93 23.21
C ASP A 138 15.34 -6.50 24.13
N VAL A 139 14.57 -7.49 23.65
CA VAL A 139 13.45 -8.11 24.37
C VAL A 139 13.69 -9.63 24.45
N PRO A 140 13.79 -10.23 25.66
CA PRO A 140 14.30 -11.59 25.83
C PRO A 140 13.54 -12.73 25.11
N PRO A 141 12.20 -12.73 25.01
CA PRO A 141 11.49 -13.77 24.26
C PRO A 141 11.90 -13.81 22.79
N VAL A 142 12.54 -14.91 22.37
CA VAL A 142 12.92 -15.14 20.98
C VAL A 142 11.69 -15.61 20.19
N GLY A 143 11.37 -14.86 19.13
CA GLY A 143 10.28 -15.17 18.22
C GLY A 143 9.94 -14.00 17.33
N LEU A 144 8.99 -14.21 16.43
CA LEU A 144 8.60 -13.23 15.42
C LEU A 144 7.48 -12.33 15.90
N TRP A 145 7.57 -11.07 15.50
CA TRP A 145 6.53 -10.08 15.58
C TRP A 145 6.08 -9.72 14.17
N LEU A 146 4.79 -9.79 13.94
CA LEU A 146 4.18 -9.54 12.64
C LEU A 146 3.63 -8.12 12.57
N LEU A 147 4.15 -7.31 11.67
CA LEU A 147 3.52 -6.06 11.24
C LEU A 147 2.73 -6.33 9.96
N THR A 148 1.44 -5.99 9.95
CA THR A 148 0.62 -6.03 8.73
C THR A 148 0.17 -4.62 8.37
N THR A 149 0.37 -4.22 7.12
CA THR A 149 -0.03 -2.92 6.60
C THR A 149 -0.66 -3.04 5.22
N HIS A 150 -1.64 -2.17 4.96
CA HIS A 150 -2.30 -2.03 3.66
C HIS A 150 -1.93 -0.73 2.92
N GLY A 151 -0.96 0.01 3.47
CA GLY A 151 -0.54 1.29 2.90
C GLY A 151 0.35 1.09 1.67
N TYR A 152 0.05 1.83 0.60
CA TYR A 152 0.82 1.80 -0.65
C TYR A 152 2.33 2.06 -0.45
N TYR A 153 2.70 3.09 0.32
CA TYR A 153 4.11 3.44 0.55
C TYR A 153 4.89 2.34 1.25
N ALA A 154 4.32 1.73 2.30
CA ALA A 154 4.96 0.60 2.95
C ALA A 154 5.12 -0.59 2.00
N ALA A 155 4.16 -0.77 1.08
CA ALA A 155 4.19 -1.80 0.06
C ALA A 155 5.31 -1.59 -0.97
N VAL A 156 5.67 -0.34 -1.27
CA VAL A 156 6.74 -0.01 -2.23
C VAL A 156 8.10 0.02 -1.55
N GLU A 157 8.18 0.53 -0.31
CA GLU A 157 9.47 0.79 0.37
C GLU A 157 10.03 -0.44 1.11
N LEU A 158 9.19 -1.30 1.70
CA LEU A 158 9.67 -2.42 2.52
C LEU A 158 10.24 -3.60 1.70
N PRO A 159 9.61 -4.08 0.60
CA PRO A 159 10.13 -5.24 -0.13
C PRO A 159 11.53 -5.06 -0.72
N PRO A 160 11.90 -3.93 -1.34
CA PRO A 160 13.25 -3.73 -1.86
C PRO A 160 14.34 -3.82 -0.77
N VAL A 161 14.07 -3.24 0.41
CA VAL A 161 14.99 -3.34 1.56
C VAL A 161 15.12 -4.79 2.01
N ALA A 162 14.00 -5.52 2.13
CA ALA A 162 14.02 -6.93 2.51
C ALA A 162 14.71 -7.84 1.46
N ASP A 163 14.58 -7.57 0.16
CA ASP A 163 15.30 -8.29 -0.90
C ASP A 163 16.81 -8.10 -0.75
N LEU A 164 17.26 -6.86 -0.54
CA LEU A 164 18.67 -6.56 -0.31
C LEU A 164 19.21 -7.31 0.92
N LEU A 165 18.44 -7.36 2.01
CA LEU A 165 18.81 -8.10 3.22
C LEU A 165 18.92 -9.60 2.99
N SER A 166 18.03 -10.17 2.17
CA SER A 166 18.06 -11.59 1.83
C SER A 166 19.37 -11.99 1.14
N ARG A 167 20.01 -11.07 0.41
CA ARG A 167 21.31 -11.28 -0.27
C ARG A 167 22.50 -11.22 0.69
N GLY A 168 22.40 -10.41 1.75
CA GLY A 168 23.43 -10.30 2.78
C GLY A 168 23.57 -11.56 3.64
N GLY A 169 22.51 -12.38 3.68
CA GLY A 169 22.48 -13.65 4.39
C GLY A 169 22.31 -13.49 5.91
N GLY A 170 21.58 -14.44 6.51
CA GLY A 170 21.40 -14.49 7.96
C GLY A 170 20.47 -13.42 8.52
N ASN A 171 20.60 -13.19 9.82
CA ASN A 171 19.82 -12.23 10.59
C ASN A 171 20.58 -10.92 10.69
N ILE A 172 19.95 -9.81 10.29
CA ILE A 172 20.61 -8.50 10.23
C ILE A 172 19.96 -7.56 11.24
N GLY A 173 20.78 -6.85 12.01
CA GLY A 173 20.32 -5.83 12.95
C GLY A 173 19.83 -4.57 12.23
N GLY A 174 18.82 -3.92 12.80
CA GLY A 174 18.31 -2.66 12.28
C GLY A 174 17.32 -1.99 13.23
N TRP A 175 16.61 -1.01 12.69
CA TRP A 175 15.62 -0.20 13.39
C TRP A 175 14.33 -0.19 12.59
N LEU A 176 13.24 -0.53 13.26
CA LEU A 176 11.89 -0.33 12.76
C LEU A 176 11.43 1.05 13.24
N SER A 177 11.13 1.92 12.30
CA SER A 177 10.80 3.33 12.53
C SER A 177 9.38 3.62 12.02
N LEU A 178 8.67 4.56 12.66
CA LEU A 178 7.37 5.05 12.18
C LEU A 178 7.50 6.51 11.73
N GLU A 179 7.29 6.76 10.43
CA GLU A 179 7.43 8.07 9.82
C GLU A 179 6.08 8.64 9.37
N GLU A 180 5.85 9.92 9.65
CA GLU A 180 4.69 10.64 9.12
C GLU A 180 5.00 11.13 7.69
N ARG A 181 4.21 10.67 6.72
CA ARG A 181 4.24 11.14 5.34
C ARG A 181 3.03 12.02 5.06
N ARG A 182 3.26 13.09 4.31
CA ARG A 182 2.26 14.08 3.89
C ARG A 182 2.13 14.06 2.37
N ILE A 183 0.89 13.95 1.89
CA ILE A 183 0.56 14.08 0.48
C ILE A 183 -0.44 15.22 0.36
N VAL A 184 -0.19 16.13 -0.57
CA VAL A 184 -1.13 17.18 -0.94
C VAL A 184 -1.79 16.73 -2.24
N GLY A 185 -3.05 16.35 -2.16
CA GLY A 185 -3.88 16.02 -3.33
C GLY A 185 -4.96 17.06 -3.57
N GLU A 186 -5.79 16.84 -4.58
CA GLU A 186 -6.95 17.70 -4.90
C GLU A 186 -7.94 17.78 -3.72
N ASP A 187 -8.18 16.66 -3.01
CA ASP A 187 -9.02 16.60 -1.80
C ASP A 187 -8.33 17.16 -0.53
N GLY A 188 -7.17 17.80 -0.67
CA GLY A 188 -6.41 18.40 0.43
C GLY A 188 -5.26 17.55 0.97
N THR A 189 -4.78 17.91 2.15
CA THR A 189 -3.60 17.30 2.77
C THR A 189 -3.96 16.03 3.53
N LYS A 190 -3.50 14.88 3.06
CA LYS A 190 -3.61 13.60 3.76
C LYS A 190 -2.28 13.24 4.43
N ARG A 191 -2.32 12.87 5.71
CA ARG A 191 -1.15 12.46 6.50
C ARG A 191 -1.25 11.01 6.90
N PHE A 192 -0.19 10.23 6.80
CA PHE A 192 -0.20 8.80 7.10
C PHE A 192 1.09 8.37 7.77
N MET A 193 1.01 7.33 8.59
CA MET A 193 2.18 6.74 9.25
C MET A 193 2.68 5.57 8.43
N VAL A 194 3.94 5.60 8.03
CA VAL A 194 4.59 4.59 7.20
C VAL A 194 5.68 3.91 8.04
N PRO A 195 5.62 2.58 8.21
CA PRO A 195 6.72 1.84 8.82
C PRO A 195 7.91 1.80 7.85
N THR A 196 9.08 2.23 8.32
CA THR A 196 10.34 2.20 7.59
C THR A 196 11.34 1.29 8.31
N LEU A 197 12.29 0.74 7.55
CA LEU A 197 13.29 -0.19 8.06
C LEU A 197 14.69 0.35 7.75
N ASP A 198 15.39 0.77 8.79
CA ASP A 198 16.77 1.23 8.74
C ASP A 198 17.70 0.08 9.17
N ILE A 199 18.85 -0.09 8.52
CA ILE A 199 19.70 -1.27 8.73
C ILE A 199 21.05 -0.86 9.31
N ASP A 200 21.53 -1.63 10.29
CA ASP A 200 22.84 -1.46 10.93
C ASP A 200 23.98 -2.06 10.06
N ALA A 201 23.90 -1.88 8.73
CA ALA A 201 24.89 -2.35 7.76
C ALA A 201 24.89 -1.45 6.53
N SER A 202 26.10 -1.13 6.03
CA SER A 202 26.23 -0.41 4.77
C SER A 202 25.88 -1.30 3.56
N PRO A 203 25.43 -0.73 2.44
CA PRO A 203 25.20 -1.50 1.21
C PRO A 203 26.42 -2.31 0.77
N ALA A 204 27.64 -1.78 0.93
CA ALA A 204 28.88 -2.51 0.62
C ALA A 204 29.07 -3.74 1.50
N GLN A 205 28.74 -3.65 2.79
CA GLN A 205 28.80 -4.80 3.72
C GLN A 205 27.73 -5.85 3.39
N LEU A 206 26.53 -5.43 2.98
CA LEU A 206 25.47 -6.35 2.56
C LEU A 206 25.85 -7.09 1.27
N LEU A 207 26.35 -6.36 0.27
CA LEU A 207 26.75 -6.94 -1.02
C LEU A 207 28.00 -7.83 -0.92
N SER A 208 28.87 -7.60 0.06
CA SER A 208 30.03 -8.47 0.32
C SER A 208 29.70 -9.69 1.20
N GLY A 209 28.43 -9.89 1.60
CA GLY A 209 28.02 -10.99 2.47
C GLY A 209 28.51 -10.87 3.92
N GLN A 210 28.99 -9.69 4.33
CA GLN A 210 29.50 -9.40 5.67
C GLN A 210 28.44 -8.82 6.62
N GLY A 211 27.20 -8.63 6.15
CA GLY A 211 26.10 -8.02 6.90
C GLY A 211 25.59 -8.82 8.10
N ALA A 212 25.95 -10.10 8.22
CA ALA A 212 25.50 -10.98 9.30
C ALA A 212 26.18 -10.69 10.67
N ALA A 213 27.11 -9.74 10.74
CA ALA A 213 27.92 -9.47 11.93
C ALA A 213 27.67 -8.06 12.50
N ALA A 214 26.46 -7.80 13.00
CA ALA A 214 26.19 -6.60 13.81
C ALA A 214 25.17 -6.91 14.93
N VAL A 215 25.48 -7.91 15.76
CA VAL A 215 24.88 -8.06 17.10
C VAL A 215 26.00 -7.86 18.11
N SER A 216 26.57 -6.65 18.13
CA SER A 216 27.53 -6.23 19.16
C SER A 216 27.10 -4.86 19.64
N GLY A 217 26.65 -4.80 20.90
CA GLY A 217 26.14 -3.60 21.53
C GLY A 217 27.16 -2.46 21.58
N THR A 218 26.63 -1.26 21.56
CA THR A 218 27.34 0.00 21.80
C THR A 218 27.97 0.02 23.18
N GLY A 219 29.29 -0.15 23.22
CA GLY A 219 30.19 0.21 24.32
C GLY A 219 31.39 0.95 23.74
N ALA A 220 31.63 2.16 24.23
CA ALA A 220 32.52 3.14 23.63
C ALA A 220 34.03 2.83 23.75
N THR A 221 34.78 3.52 22.88
CA THR A 221 36.21 3.93 22.93
C THR A 221 37.33 2.91 22.66
N SER A 222 38.04 3.22 21.56
CA SER A 222 39.50 3.25 21.36
C SER A 222 40.33 1.98 21.59
N ALA A 223 40.91 1.45 20.51
CA ALA A 223 42.33 1.68 20.22
C ALA A 223 42.70 1.01 18.89
N ALA A 224 43.20 1.82 17.95
CA ALA A 224 44.01 1.33 16.85
C ALA A 224 45.26 0.66 17.43
N VAL A 225 45.46 -0.61 17.10
CA VAL A 225 46.78 -1.24 17.18
C VAL A 225 47.13 -1.64 15.76
N SER A 226 47.92 -0.77 15.13
CA SER A 226 48.73 -1.11 13.98
C SER A 226 49.70 -2.22 14.38
N THR A 227 49.63 -3.35 13.69
CA THR A 227 50.78 -4.25 13.55
C THR A 227 51.18 -4.25 12.09
N GLU A 228 52.21 -3.46 11.79
CA GLU A 228 53.07 -3.61 10.62
C GLU A 228 53.68 -5.01 10.56
N GLN A 229 53.64 -5.64 9.39
CA GLN A 229 54.69 -6.56 8.93
C GLN A 229 54.61 -6.66 7.37
N PRO A 230 55.73 -6.79 6.64
CA PRO A 230 56.07 -5.89 5.53
C PRO A 230 55.83 -6.49 4.14
N ALA A 231 55.83 -5.59 3.16
CA ALA A 231 55.86 -5.89 1.74
C ALA A 231 57.14 -6.62 1.31
N PRO A 232 57.07 -7.37 0.19
CA PRO A 232 58.16 -7.40 -0.76
C PRO A 232 57.74 -6.84 -2.14
N ALA A 233 58.62 -5.96 -2.62
CA ALA A 233 59.09 -5.75 -3.98
C ALA A 233 58.12 -5.78 -5.16
N VAL A 234 58.08 -4.62 -5.81
CA VAL A 234 57.60 -4.32 -7.16
C VAL A 234 58.43 -5.09 -8.19
N ASP A 235 57.77 -5.88 -9.06
CA ASP A 235 58.31 -6.24 -10.37
C ASP A 235 57.39 -5.65 -11.45
N SER A 236 57.98 -4.78 -12.26
CA SER A 236 57.35 -3.99 -13.31
C SER A 236 57.34 -4.78 -14.61
N GLY A 237 56.29 -5.58 -14.82
CA GLY A 237 55.95 -6.25 -16.08
C GLY A 237 54.70 -5.63 -16.71
N ARG A 238 54.91 -4.68 -17.62
CA ARG A 238 53.89 -3.96 -18.39
C ARG A 238 53.28 -4.89 -19.45
N GLN A 239 51.98 -5.19 -19.35
CA GLN A 239 51.11 -5.47 -20.50
C GLN A 239 49.64 -5.27 -20.11
N ALA A 240 49.04 -4.21 -20.65
CA ALA A 240 47.60 -3.99 -20.59
C ALA A 240 46.92 -5.01 -21.50
N PRO A 241 45.95 -5.81 -21.03
CA PRO A 241 45.06 -6.50 -21.94
C PRO A 241 44.12 -5.46 -22.56
N ALA A 242 44.05 -5.51 -23.88
CA ALA A 242 43.14 -4.72 -24.69
C ALA A 242 41.70 -4.92 -24.21
N ILE A 243 40.95 -3.82 -24.13
CA ILE A 243 39.51 -3.82 -23.96
C ILE A 243 38.94 -4.56 -25.17
N GLU A 244 38.51 -5.80 -24.97
CA GLU A 244 37.73 -6.54 -25.96
C GLU A 244 36.43 -5.78 -26.19
N SER A 245 36.26 -5.37 -27.44
CA SER A 245 35.07 -4.71 -27.97
C SER A 245 33.81 -5.45 -27.53
N ALA A 246 32.84 -4.68 -27.04
CA ALA A 246 31.49 -5.16 -26.75
C ALA A 246 30.96 -6.00 -27.93
N PRO A 247 30.27 -7.12 -27.67
CA PRO A 247 29.68 -7.92 -28.73
C PRO A 247 28.69 -7.06 -29.52
N GLN A 248 28.96 -6.91 -30.82
CA GLN A 248 28.01 -6.32 -31.76
C GLN A 248 26.71 -7.12 -31.69
N GLN A 249 25.65 -6.48 -31.20
CA GLN A 249 24.30 -7.03 -31.25
C GLN A 249 23.96 -7.36 -32.71
N PRO A 250 23.33 -8.52 -32.97
CA PRO A 250 22.87 -8.87 -34.31
C PRO A 250 21.89 -7.80 -34.80
N ALA A 251 21.84 -7.60 -36.12
CA ALA A 251 21.00 -6.63 -36.80
C ALA A 251 19.50 -6.92 -36.56
N GLY A 252 19.02 -6.49 -35.39
CA GLY A 252 17.62 -6.36 -35.02
C GLY A 252 17.10 -4.99 -35.44
N THR A 253 15.80 -4.79 -35.31
CA THR A 253 15.13 -3.53 -35.65
C THR A 253 15.74 -2.40 -34.81
N ASP A 254 16.09 -1.27 -35.42
CA ASP A 254 16.62 -0.12 -34.68
C ASP A 254 15.49 0.60 -33.92
N TRP A 255 15.19 0.07 -32.72
CA TRP A 255 14.12 0.56 -31.86
C TRP A 255 14.37 1.98 -31.37
N LEU A 256 15.62 2.40 -31.23
CA LEU A 256 15.96 3.75 -30.79
C LEU A 256 15.65 4.76 -31.89
N ALA A 257 16.01 4.47 -33.14
CA ALA A 257 15.63 5.32 -34.27
C ALA A 257 14.11 5.42 -34.44
N ARG A 258 13.37 4.32 -34.22
CA ARG A 258 11.89 4.34 -34.24
C ARG A 258 11.31 5.16 -33.09
N LEU A 259 11.89 5.05 -31.89
CA LEU A 259 11.47 5.81 -30.71
C LEU A 259 11.67 7.32 -30.92
N GLU A 260 12.81 7.73 -31.48
CA GLU A 260 13.10 9.14 -31.78
C GLU A 260 12.10 9.73 -32.80
N ALA A 261 11.62 8.90 -33.74
CA ALA A 261 10.63 9.30 -34.73
C ALA A 261 9.20 9.45 -34.17
N THR A 262 8.90 8.92 -32.98
CA THR A 262 7.57 9.05 -32.37
C THR A 262 7.28 10.48 -31.96
N GLN A 263 6.07 10.95 -32.30
CA GLN A 263 5.58 12.30 -31.97
C GLN A 263 4.38 12.26 -31.03
N GLN A 264 3.75 11.10 -30.86
CA GLN A 264 2.56 10.94 -30.03
C GLN A 264 2.78 9.89 -28.94
N LEU A 265 2.08 10.06 -27.82
CA LEU A 265 2.17 9.15 -26.69
C LEU A 265 1.68 7.74 -27.05
N GLN A 266 0.66 7.63 -27.91
CA GLN A 266 0.13 6.34 -28.36
C GLN A 266 1.16 5.54 -29.16
N GLU A 267 1.94 6.20 -30.02
CA GLU A 267 2.97 5.55 -30.84
C GLU A 267 4.08 4.92 -29.97
N ILE A 268 4.38 5.50 -28.81
CA ILE A 268 5.33 4.93 -27.85
C ILE A 268 4.77 3.66 -27.22
N PHE A 269 3.48 3.63 -26.88
CA PHE A 269 2.84 2.41 -26.35
C PHE A 269 2.80 1.28 -27.39
N ASP A 270 2.51 1.61 -28.64
CA ASP A 270 2.50 0.63 -29.74
C ASP A 270 3.92 0.09 -29.98
N LEU A 271 4.93 0.97 -29.99
CA LEU A 271 6.34 0.58 -30.12
C LEU A 271 6.83 -0.27 -28.95
N HIS A 272 6.40 0.02 -27.73
CA HIS A 272 6.71 -0.77 -26.54
C HIS A 272 6.15 -2.18 -26.62
N LYS A 273 4.91 -2.30 -27.09
CA LYS A 273 4.24 -3.59 -27.32
C LYS A 273 4.97 -4.39 -28.40
N GLU A 274 5.27 -3.79 -29.55
CA GLU A 274 6.01 -4.44 -30.64
C GLU A 274 7.39 -4.94 -30.20
N CYS A 275 8.13 -4.12 -29.45
CA CYS A 275 9.46 -4.49 -28.97
C CYS A 275 9.40 -5.63 -27.95
N ARG A 276 8.37 -5.66 -27.09
CA ARG A 276 8.12 -6.76 -26.14
C ARG A 276 7.74 -8.06 -26.86
N GLU A 277 6.89 -7.98 -27.89
CA GLU A 277 6.50 -9.13 -28.71
C GLU A 277 7.69 -9.69 -29.51
N ALA A 278 8.60 -8.82 -29.96
CA ALA A 278 9.85 -9.22 -30.60
C ALA A 278 10.88 -9.83 -29.63
N GLY A 279 10.68 -9.71 -28.30
CA GLY A 279 11.63 -10.19 -27.30
C GLY A 279 12.92 -9.37 -27.22
N GLU A 280 12.94 -8.17 -27.81
CA GLU A 280 14.13 -7.29 -27.88
C GLU A 280 14.10 -6.15 -26.83
N MET A 281 13.16 -6.22 -25.87
CA MET A 281 13.03 -5.24 -24.80
C MET A 281 14.22 -5.33 -23.82
N THR A 282 15.08 -4.32 -23.85
CA THR A 282 16.19 -4.17 -22.89
C THR A 282 15.83 -3.14 -21.81
N PRO A 283 16.42 -3.21 -20.61
CA PRO A 283 16.20 -2.19 -19.57
C PRO A 283 16.52 -0.77 -20.02
N TYR A 284 17.57 -0.61 -20.83
CA TYR A 284 17.95 0.69 -21.41
C TYR A 284 16.87 1.23 -22.35
N LEU A 285 16.33 0.39 -23.23
CA LEU A 285 15.29 0.80 -24.16
C LEU A 285 13.98 1.15 -23.44
N ASP A 286 13.60 0.40 -22.39
CA ASP A 286 12.42 0.73 -21.56
C ASP A 286 12.58 2.09 -20.88
N GLU A 287 13.78 2.40 -20.36
CA GLU A 287 14.10 3.71 -19.78
C GLU A 287 14.00 4.84 -20.82
N GLN A 288 14.55 4.64 -22.02
CA GLN A 288 14.45 5.63 -23.11
C GLN A 288 12.99 5.88 -23.52
N MET A 289 12.16 4.82 -23.61
CA MET A 289 10.73 4.95 -23.93
C MET A 289 9.97 5.76 -22.87
N ARG A 290 10.29 5.57 -21.58
CA ARG A 290 9.69 6.36 -20.48
C ARG A 290 10.09 7.83 -20.55
N ASN A 291 11.37 8.11 -20.75
CA ASN A 291 11.88 9.48 -20.85
C ASN A 291 11.19 10.23 -22.01
N ARG A 292 11.09 9.57 -23.18
CA ARG A 292 10.40 10.14 -24.35
C ARG A 292 8.91 10.40 -24.10
N ALA A 293 8.23 9.51 -23.37
CA ALA A 293 6.83 9.69 -23.01
C ALA A 293 6.62 10.90 -22.08
N ASP A 294 7.54 11.12 -21.14
CA ASP A 294 7.50 12.27 -20.24
C ASP A 294 7.78 13.59 -20.97
N ASP A 295 8.73 13.60 -21.92
CA ASP A 295 8.98 14.75 -22.79
C ASP A 295 7.73 15.16 -23.58
N LEU A 296 7.01 14.20 -24.18
CA LEU A 296 5.76 14.48 -24.91
C LEU A 296 4.63 14.97 -23.99
N ARG A 297 4.55 14.47 -22.76
CA ARG A 297 3.60 14.98 -21.74
C ARG A 297 3.93 16.39 -21.30
N GLN A 298 5.21 16.74 -21.19
CA GLN A 298 5.63 18.11 -20.85
C GLN A 298 5.38 19.06 -22.02
N ALA A 299 5.70 18.66 -23.25
CA ALA A 299 5.46 19.45 -24.45
C ALA A 299 3.98 19.76 -24.67
N SER A 300 3.08 18.80 -24.41
CA SER A 300 1.63 19.01 -24.48
C SER A 300 1.08 19.94 -23.39
N ARG A 301 1.73 19.99 -22.21
CA ARG A 301 1.38 20.92 -21.11
C ARG A 301 1.92 22.33 -21.33
N GLY A 302 2.98 22.50 -22.13
CA GLY A 302 3.65 23.78 -22.39
C GLY A 302 2.90 24.77 -23.30
N ASN A 303 1.77 24.37 -23.91
CA ASN A 303 0.96 25.23 -24.78
C ASN A 303 -0.14 26.04 -24.05
N GLY A 304 -0.20 25.97 -22.73
CA GLY A 304 -1.02 26.86 -21.90
C GLY A 304 -0.22 28.10 -21.47
N VAL A 305 -0.53 29.25 -22.08
CA VAL A 305 -0.01 30.57 -21.71
C VAL A 305 -0.13 30.80 -20.20
N SER A 306 1.00 30.87 -19.49
CA SER A 306 1.05 31.37 -18.11
C SER A 306 1.39 32.87 -18.13
N PRO A 307 0.65 33.74 -17.43
CA PRO A 307 1.01 35.15 -17.28
C PRO A 307 2.18 35.32 -16.28
N PRO A 308 2.99 36.37 -16.43
CA PRO A 308 4.28 36.46 -15.76
C PRO A 308 4.17 36.86 -14.28
N SER A 309 5.09 36.27 -13.52
CA SER A 309 5.49 36.60 -12.15
C SER A 309 5.80 38.09 -12.00
N GLY A 310 5.13 38.74 -11.03
CA GLY A 310 5.38 40.11 -10.60
C GLY A 310 5.81 40.15 -9.13
N SER A 311 6.93 40.83 -8.88
CA SER A 311 7.65 40.94 -7.61
C SER A 311 7.03 41.90 -6.57
N ARG A 312 6.90 41.39 -5.33
CA ARG A 312 7.11 41.95 -3.97
C ARG A 312 7.15 43.49 -3.71
N ALA A 313 6.34 43.96 -2.74
CA ALA A 313 6.70 44.87 -1.62
C ALA A 313 5.55 44.97 -0.55
N PRO A 314 5.80 45.46 0.70
CA PRO A 314 5.19 44.91 1.94
C PRO A 314 4.22 45.81 2.75
N ASP A 315 3.59 45.15 3.75
CA ASP A 315 2.97 45.55 5.04
C ASP A 315 1.99 46.73 5.14
N ILE A 316 0.76 46.46 5.64
CA ILE A 316 0.02 47.24 6.68
C ILE A 316 -0.97 46.31 7.43
N ASP A 317 -0.94 46.37 8.77
CA ASP A 317 -1.84 45.75 9.76
C ASP A 317 -3.31 46.23 9.70
N GLY A 318 -4.26 45.36 10.03
CA GLY A 318 -5.62 45.77 10.44
C GLY A 318 -6.72 44.72 10.27
N GLN A 319 -6.99 43.93 11.31
CA GLN A 319 -8.29 43.26 11.55
C GLN A 319 -9.33 44.28 12.06
N PRO A 320 -10.64 43.96 12.20
CA PRO A 320 -11.43 42.87 11.60
C PRO A 320 -12.76 43.38 10.98
N GLU A 321 -13.35 42.67 10.02
CA GLU A 321 -14.76 42.89 9.68
C GLU A 321 -15.46 41.56 9.32
N GLN A 322 -16.53 41.29 10.07
CA GLN A 322 -17.46 40.18 9.87
C GLN A 322 -18.58 40.62 8.92
N ALA A 323 -18.90 39.79 7.92
CA ALA A 323 -20.24 39.46 7.40
C ALA A 323 -20.12 38.81 5.99
N PRO A 324 -21.15 38.11 5.48
CA PRO A 324 -22.07 37.17 6.10
C PRO A 324 -21.89 35.75 5.52
N LEU A 325 -22.35 34.74 6.26
CA LEU A 325 -22.46 33.36 5.78
C LEU A 325 -23.50 33.28 4.65
N SER A 326 -23.05 33.12 3.42
CA SER A 326 -23.85 32.58 2.33
C SER A 326 -23.73 31.06 2.34
N ALA A 327 -24.87 30.40 2.54
CA ALA A 327 -25.05 28.97 2.39
C ALA A 327 -24.82 28.57 0.93
N ASP A 328 -23.82 27.72 0.71
CA ASP A 328 -23.83 26.73 -0.35
C ASP A 328 -22.96 25.56 0.16
N GLU A 329 -23.59 24.70 0.97
CA GLU A 329 -22.99 23.44 1.38
C GLU A 329 -22.92 22.55 0.14
N GLY A 330 -21.69 22.38 -0.35
CA GLY A 330 -21.36 21.44 -1.40
C GLY A 330 -21.80 20.03 -1.02
N ASP A 331 -22.50 19.40 -1.96
CA ASP A 331 -22.85 17.99 -2.00
C ASP A 331 -21.56 17.16 -1.96
N THR A 332 -21.10 16.83 -0.75
CA THR A 332 -19.98 15.91 -0.54
C THR A 332 -20.50 14.49 -0.75
N GLY A 333 -19.92 13.74 -1.69
CA GLY A 333 -20.29 12.35 -1.99
C GLY A 333 -20.32 11.38 -0.79
N ASP A 334 -19.68 11.76 0.33
CA ASP A 334 -19.77 11.05 1.62
C ASP A 334 -21.21 10.91 2.15
N ASP A 335 -22.11 11.86 1.84
CA ASP A 335 -23.51 11.81 2.28
C ASP A 335 -24.35 10.85 1.43
N ALA A 336 -24.03 10.70 0.15
CA ALA A 336 -24.72 9.79 -0.76
C ALA A 336 -24.43 8.32 -0.40
N ASP A 337 -23.16 7.98 -0.14
CA ASP A 337 -22.75 6.64 0.28
C ASP A 337 -23.37 6.25 1.63
N ALA A 338 -23.42 7.19 2.57
CA ALA A 338 -24.05 6.99 3.87
C ALA A 338 -25.57 6.78 3.77
N LEU A 339 -26.23 7.43 2.81
CA LEU A 339 -27.65 7.23 2.53
C LEU A 339 -27.91 5.89 1.84
N TRP A 340 -27.06 5.49 0.89
CA TRP A 340 -27.18 4.19 0.23
C TRP A 340 -27.06 3.03 1.21
N MET A 341 -26.12 3.09 2.15
CA MET A 341 -26.01 2.08 3.21
C MET A 341 -27.26 2.00 4.11
N GLN A 342 -27.95 3.13 4.34
CA GLN A 342 -29.23 3.14 5.06
C GLN A 342 -30.36 2.51 4.25
N ILE A 343 -30.37 2.68 2.93
CA ILE A 343 -31.32 2.03 2.02
C ILE A 343 -31.12 0.51 2.06
N VAL A 344 -29.87 0.03 1.95
CA VAL A 344 -29.53 -1.39 2.04
C VAL A 344 -29.97 -1.98 3.39
N ALA A 345 -29.72 -1.27 4.48
CA ALA A 345 -30.14 -1.69 5.82
C ALA A 345 -31.67 -1.72 6.00
N ALA A 346 -32.40 -0.75 5.43
CA ALA A 346 -33.85 -0.66 5.51
C ALA A 346 -34.55 -1.70 4.63
N ALA A 347 -33.94 -2.09 3.51
CA ALA A 347 -34.47 -3.11 2.61
C ALA A 347 -34.47 -4.51 3.26
N GLY A 348 -33.46 -4.83 4.08
CA GLY A 348 -33.38 -6.10 4.79
C GLY A 348 -33.06 -7.30 3.88
N SER A 349 -33.16 -8.52 4.42
CA SER A 349 -32.69 -9.75 3.76
C SER A 349 -33.52 -10.22 2.57
N GLU A 350 -34.69 -9.63 2.33
CA GLU A 350 -35.55 -9.96 1.19
C GLU A 350 -35.09 -9.31 -0.13
N TRP A 351 -34.16 -8.35 -0.04
CA TRP A 351 -33.57 -7.64 -1.17
C TRP A 351 -32.13 -8.08 -1.40
N THR A 352 -31.79 -8.37 -2.65
CA THR A 352 -30.38 -8.43 -3.08
C THR A 352 -29.94 -7.04 -3.52
N THR A 353 -28.64 -6.73 -3.41
CA THR A 353 -28.09 -5.43 -3.84
C THR A 353 -28.45 -5.11 -5.29
N SER A 354 -28.32 -6.08 -6.21
CA SER A 354 -28.70 -5.90 -7.61
C SER A 354 -30.19 -5.58 -7.80
N ARG A 355 -31.09 -6.23 -7.03
CA ARG A 355 -32.53 -5.92 -7.10
C ARG A 355 -32.86 -4.54 -6.54
N LEU A 356 -32.12 -4.12 -5.52
CA LEU A 356 -32.29 -2.81 -4.92
C LEU A 356 -31.83 -1.70 -5.87
N GLU A 357 -30.73 -1.92 -6.60
CA GLU A 357 -30.25 -1.03 -7.66
C GLU A 357 -31.22 -0.98 -8.84
N GLU A 358 -31.76 -2.11 -9.29
CA GLU A 358 -32.79 -2.16 -10.33
C GLU A 358 -34.07 -1.41 -9.93
N ALA A 359 -34.54 -1.58 -8.69
CA ALA A 359 -35.69 -0.86 -8.17
C ALA A 359 -35.41 0.64 -8.02
N PHE A 360 -34.20 1.01 -7.60
CA PHE A 360 -33.78 2.41 -7.55
C PHE A 360 -33.83 3.05 -8.94
N ALA A 361 -33.23 2.39 -9.93
CA ALA A 361 -33.24 2.85 -11.32
C ALA A 361 -34.67 2.94 -11.88
N TYR A 362 -35.56 2.01 -11.52
CA TYR A 362 -36.97 2.06 -11.93
C TYR A 362 -37.71 3.28 -11.37
N HIS A 363 -37.49 3.64 -10.11
CA HIS A 363 -38.16 4.79 -9.46
C HIS A 363 -37.53 6.14 -9.80
N HIS A 364 -36.32 6.16 -10.37
CA HIS A 364 -35.56 7.39 -10.67
C HIS A 364 -35.04 7.45 -12.12
N GLU A 365 -35.85 7.05 -13.10
CA GLU A 365 -35.61 7.25 -14.54
C GLU A 365 -34.27 6.69 -15.07
N GLY A 366 -33.81 5.56 -14.51
CA GLY A 366 -32.57 4.89 -14.91
C GLY A 366 -31.32 5.44 -14.23
N ALA A 367 -31.44 6.37 -13.29
CA ALA A 367 -30.31 6.81 -12.47
C ALA A 367 -29.78 5.66 -11.62
N LEU A 368 -28.46 5.53 -11.54
CA LEU A 368 -27.80 4.57 -10.64
C LEU A 368 -27.57 5.24 -9.29
N PRO A 369 -27.58 4.48 -8.18
CA PRO A 369 -27.33 5.04 -6.85
C PRO A 369 -26.00 5.80 -6.73
N ALA A 370 -24.96 5.36 -7.45
CA ALA A 370 -23.63 5.97 -7.45
C ALA A 370 -23.59 7.37 -8.11
N THR A 371 -24.59 7.71 -8.93
CA THR A 371 -24.70 9.01 -9.61
C THR A 371 -25.96 9.77 -9.21
N ALA A 372 -26.71 9.26 -8.22
CA ALA A 372 -27.95 9.85 -7.76
C ALA A 372 -27.67 11.00 -6.78
N SER A 373 -28.51 12.03 -6.86
CA SER A 373 -28.48 13.11 -5.87
C SER A 373 -28.90 12.61 -4.49
N THR A 374 -28.38 13.28 -3.46
CA THR A 374 -28.74 13.06 -2.05
C THR A 374 -30.26 13.12 -1.82
N GLN A 375 -31.00 13.95 -2.59
CA GLN A 375 -32.46 14.01 -2.52
C GLN A 375 -33.13 12.73 -3.03
N GLN A 376 -32.71 12.20 -4.18
CA GLN A 376 -33.27 10.97 -4.75
C GLN A 376 -33.07 9.77 -3.80
N LEU A 377 -31.88 9.67 -3.18
CA LEU A 377 -31.59 8.63 -2.19
C LEU A 377 -32.50 8.74 -0.95
N ARG A 378 -32.75 9.96 -0.44
CA ARG A 378 -33.67 10.16 0.70
C ARG A 378 -35.12 9.80 0.35
N GLU A 379 -35.57 10.17 -0.85
CA GLU A 379 -36.92 9.85 -1.33
C GLU A 379 -37.11 8.33 -1.48
N PHE A 380 -36.12 7.63 -2.04
CA PHE A 380 -36.15 6.18 -2.17
C PHE A 380 -36.12 5.46 -0.81
N LEU A 381 -35.28 5.92 0.11
CA LEU A 381 -35.23 5.41 1.49
C LEU A 381 -36.60 5.55 2.19
N ALA A 382 -37.27 6.69 2.01
CA ALA A 382 -38.61 6.90 2.52
C ALA A 382 -39.64 5.99 1.83
N GLY A 383 -39.47 5.71 0.53
CA GLY A 383 -40.26 4.75 -0.24
C GLY A 383 -40.20 3.33 0.35
N ILE A 384 -39.00 2.83 0.63
CA ILE A 384 -38.79 1.51 1.25
C ILE A 384 -39.39 1.46 2.67
N LYS A 385 -39.09 2.45 3.51
CA LYS A 385 -39.61 2.49 4.90
C LYS A 385 -41.13 2.57 4.98
N SER A 386 -41.77 3.18 3.98
CA SER A 386 -43.23 3.29 3.89
C SER A 386 -43.90 2.09 3.19
N GLY A 387 -43.14 1.13 2.68
CA GLY A 387 -43.65 0.00 1.92
C GLY A 387 -44.18 0.37 0.52
N ARG A 388 -43.90 1.58 0.03
CA ARG A 388 -44.24 2.01 -1.34
C ARG A 388 -43.33 1.40 -2.40
N VAL A 389 -42.12 1.00 -1.99
CA VAL A 389 -41.16 0.26 -2.82
C VAL A 389 -41.08 -1.15 -2.27
N THR A 390 -41.41 -2.15 -3.08
CA THR A 390 -41.50 -3.56 -2.65
C THR A 390 -40.56 -4.45 -3.46
N PRO A 391 -40.11 -5.61 -2.92
CA PRO A 391 -39.18 -6.51 -3.62
C PRO A 391 -39.68 -7.03 -4.98
N GLY A 392 -40.99 -6.86 -5.25
CA GLY A 392 -41.65 -7.26 -6.49
C GLY A 392 -41.71 -6.18 -7.58
N ASP A 393 -41.24 -4.97 -7.31
CA ASP A 393 -41.20 -3.87 -8.29
C ASP A 393 -40.13 -4.17 -9.35
N ARG A 394 -40.50 -4.98 -10.36
CA ARG A 394 -39.67 -5.18 -11.56
C ARG A 394 -40.01 -4.16 -12.62
N VAL A 395 -38.99 -3.76 -13.38
CA VAL A 395 -39.13 -3.19 -14.71
C VAL A 395 -40.03 -4.14 -15.52
N LYS A 396 -41.25 -3.71 -15.85
CA LYS A 396 -41.96 -4.29 -17.01
C LYS A 396 -41.05 -4.04 -18.21
N SER A 397 -40.28 -5.04 -18.62
CA SER A 397 -39.49 -4.90 -19.83
C SER A 397 -40.45 -4.65 -20.98
N SER A 398 -40.05 -3.79 -21.90
CA SER A 398 -40.80 -3.46 -23.12
C SER A 398 -40.94 -4.65 -24.09
N ALA A 399 -40.78 -5.90 -23.63
CA ALA A 399 -40.90 -7.12 -24.40
C ALA A 399 -42.28 -7.80 -24.28
N ASP A 400 -43.14 -7.40 -23.32
CA ASP A 400 -44.50 -7.94 -23.17
C ASP A 400 -45.59 -7.14 -23.93
N ALA A 401 -45.19 -6.22 -24.83
CA ALA A 401 -46.11 -5.37 -25.59
C ALA A 401 -46.51 -5.91 -26.99
N THR A 402 -46.06 -7.10 -27.38
CA THR A 402 -46.55 -7.77 -28.60
C THR A 402 -47.15 -9.11 -28.24
N GLY A 403 -48.43 -9.07 -27.84
CA GLY A 403 -49.29 -10.24 -27.83
C GLY A 403 -49.57 -10.68 -29.26
N GLU A 404 -48.86 -11.71 -29.72
CA GLU A 404 -49.27 -12.51 -30.85
C GLU A 404 -49.59 -13.91 -30.35
N GLN A 405 -50.89 -14.16 -30.14
CA GLN A 405 -51.44 -15.46 -29.83
C GLN A 405 -51.28 -16.37 -31.05
N VAL A 406 -50.44 -17.40 -30.95
CA VAL A 406 -50.49 -18.55 -31.86
C VAL A 406 -51.45 -19.58 -31.25
N PRO A 407 -52.53 -19.96 -31.95
CA PRO A 407 -53.47 -20.96 -31.45
C PRO A 407 -53.00 -22.39 -31.74
N PHE A 408 -53.08 -23.21 -30.70
CA PHE A 408 -53.01 -24.68 -30.59
C PHE A 408 -51.67 -25.38 -30.83
#